data_AF-A0A9X2LUQ3-F1
#
_entry.id   AF-A0A9X2LUQ3-F1
#
_cell.length_a   1.000
_cell.length_b   1.000
_cell.length_c   1.000
_cell.angle_alpha   90.00
_cell.angle_beta   90.00
_cell.angle_gamma   90.00
#
_symmetry.space_group_name_H-M   'P 1'
#
loop_
_entity.id
_entity.type
_entity.pdbx_description
1 polymer ?
#
loop_
_entity_poly.entity_id
_entity_poly.type
_entity_poly.pdbx_seq_one_letter_code
_entity_poly.pdbx_strand_id
1 'polypeptide(L)'
;MTPTAVVAAPPSLDREQWLITRRTGVGGSDVAAVLGMSKHTSAHEVYLDKRGELPLDRPQNPELAEAAFWGLAHEPTIARVFSERSGLAVVTGPGMLAHVERRWMLANVDRYVLDEDAQPSSLLEIKTRSAYQLDDWLLGVPDGPALQTHWYLAVTGYQHAHVAALLGGNRLLIHRVERDEGLVEHLVDLVGEFWQGVLDGTPPPVDGSEATEELLGHLYKVKADAVTIADPADVLPLLERRRELKAREARTADELRKVDNRLKAVAGEAEVVKTQGAVAFTWKQNGPLSTKRFAAAHPDLAQQYMHRVDALDTKRLAAEHPDEYRAHRARRLVVPKEPAAA
;
A
#
# COMPACT_ATOMS: atom_id res chain seq x y z
N MET A 1 1.41 -32.54 8.21
CA MET A 1 1.60 -32.15 6.79
C MET A 1 0.34 -31.44 6.34
N THR A 2 0.45 -30.41 5.51
CA THR A 2 -0.73 -29.71 4.99
C THR A 2 -1.49 -30.58 3.98
N PRO A 3 -2.83 -30.54 3.93
CA PRO A 3 -3.62 -31.33 2.99
C PRO A 3 -3.21 -31.21 1.51
N THR A 4 -2.86 -30.00 1.04
CA THR A 4 -2.68 -29.72 -0.40
C THR A 4 -1.39 -28.99 -0.73
N ALA A 5 -0.38 -28.98 0.14
CA ALA A 5 0.88 -28.31 -0.14
C ALA A 5 2.12 -29.17 0.14
N VAL A 6 3.21 -28.83 -0.55
CA VAL A 6 4.55 -29.40 -0.36
C VAL A 6 5.54 -28.28 -0.06
N VAL A 7 6.70 -28.63 0.52
CA VAL A 7 7.77 -27.67 0.77
C VAL A 7 8.40 -27.22 -0.55
N ALA A 8 8.36 -25.92 -0.81
CA ALA A 8 9.04 -25.27 -1.93
C ALA A 8 10.45 -24.79 -1.53
N ALA A 9 10.60 -24.31 -0.29
CA ALA A 9 11.88 -23.91 0.28
C ALA A 9 11.92 -24.16 1.79
N PRO A 10 12.99 -24.79 2.32
CA PRO A 10 13.19 -24.94 3.76
C PRO A 10 13.50 -23.60 4.45
N PRO A 11 13.35 -23.49 5.78
CA PRO A 11 13.66 -22.25 6.53
C PRO A 11 15.14 -21.91 6.54
N SER A 12 16.02 -22.90 6.30
CA SER A 12 17.47 -22.74 6.28
C SER A 12 18.02 -22.20 4.97
N LEU A 13 17.15 -21.94 3.98
CA LEU A 13 17.56 -21.39 2.70
C LEU A 13 18.14 -19.99 2.90
N ASP A 14 19.22 -19.66 2.18
CA ASP A 14 19.77 -18.31 2.26
C ASP A 14 18.79 -17.28 1.68
N ARG A 15 18.97 -16.01 2.04
CA ARG A 15 18.03 -14.94 1.67
C ARG A 15 17.91 -14.78 0.16
N GLU A 16 19.00 -14.91 -0.59
CA GLU A 16 18.98 -14.72 -2.04
C GLU A 16 18.22 -15.85 -2.73
N GLN A 17 18.52 -17.10 -2.36
CA GLN A 17 17.79 -18.27 -2.82
C GLN A 17 16.30 -18.19 -2.44
N TRP A 18 15.97 -17.72 -1.24
CA TRP A 18 14.59 -17.52 -0.82
C TRP A 18 13.87 -16.49 -1.68
N LEU A 19 14.53 -15.36 -2.00
CA LEU A 19 13.99 -14.35 -2.92
C LEU A 19 13.79 -14.91 -4.33
N ILE A 20 14.72 -15.74 -4.82
CA ILE A 20 14.58 -16.42 -6.12
C ILE A 20 13.39 -17.39 -6.09
N THR A 21 13.25 -18.21 -5.04
CA THR A 21 12.11 -19.13 -4.92
C THR A 21 10.78 -18.37 -4.89
N ARG A 22 10.72 -17.21 -4.21
CA ARG A 22 9.52 -16.36 -4.22
C ARG A 22 9.11 -15.86 -5.59
N ARG A 23 10.02 -15.79 -6.56
CA ARG A 23 9.70 -15.39 -7.94
C ARG A 23 9.05 -16.50 -8.76
N THR A 24 9.11 -17.75 -8.29
CA THR A 24 8.50 -18.89 -8.98
C THR A 24 6.98 -18.96 -8.86
N GLY A 25 6.38 -18.01 -8.13
CA GLY A 25 4.95 -17.97 -7.89
C GLY A 25 4.48 -16.72 -7.17
N VAL A 26 3.18 -16.68 -6.85
CA VAL A 26 2.53 -15.60 -6.11
C VAL A 26 2.35 -16.02 -4.65
N GLY A 27 2.86 -15.19 -3.74
CA GLY A 27 2.68 -15.36 -2.30
C GLY A 27 1.46 -14.61 -1.77
N GLY A 28 0.96 -14.99 -0.60
CA GLY A 28 -0.20 -14.32 0.01
C GLY A 28 -0.03 -12.81 0.25
N SER A 29 1.20 -12.35 0.48
CA SER A 29 1.52 -10.91 0.57
C SER A 29 1.33 -10.15 -0.74
N ASP A 30 1.41 -10.85 -1.87
CA ASP A 30 1.34 -10.28 -3.21
C ASP A 30 -0.12 -10.16 -3.68
N VAL A 31 -1.03 -10.96 -3.13
CA VAL A 31 -2.44 -11.05 -3.55
C VAL A 31 -3.14 -9.70 -3.48
N ALA A 32 -3.00 -8.96 -2.38
CA ALA A 32 -3.60 -7.63 -2.27
C ALA A 32 -3.04 -6.64 -3.30
N ALA A 33 -1.78 -6.76 -3.69
CA ALA A 33 -1.18 -5.93 -4.74
C ALA A 33 -1.69 -6.32 -6.13
N VAL A 34 -1.79 -7.61 -6.42
CA VAL A 34 -2.35 -8.14 -7.67
C VAL A 34 -3.80 -7.68 -7.88
N LEU A 35 -4.58 -7.58 -6.80
CA LEU A 35 -5.96 -7.10 -6.82
C LEU A 35 -6.10 -5.57 -6.77
N GLY A 36 -4.99 -4.81 -6.74
CA GLY A 36 -5.02 -3.34 -6.67
C GLY A 36 -5.48 -2.77 -5.32
N MET A 37 -5.41 -3.56 -4.25
CA MET A 37 -5.86 -3.19 -2.90
C MET A 37 -4.70 -2.83 -1.94
N SER A 38 -3.45 -2.98 -2.39
CA SER A 38 -2.27 -2.61 -1.60
C SER A 38 -1.92 -1.13 -1.77
N LYS A 39 -1.52 -0.50 -0.67
CA LYS A 39 -0.99 0.88 -0.66
C LYS A 39 0.51 0.95 -0.96
N HIS A 40 1.22 -0.17 -0.84
CA HIS A 40 2.69 -0.22 -0.83
C HIS A 40 3.29 -0.86 -2.07
N THR A 41 2.50 -1.59 -2.85
CA THR A 41 2.98 -2.39 -3.97
C THR A 41 1.85 -2.49 -4.99
N SER A 42 2.15 -2.31 -6.26
CA SER A 42 1.15 -2.46 -7.34
C SER A 42 1.25 -3.81 -8.04
N ALA A 43 0.19 -4.20 -8.77
CA ALA A 43 0.21 -5.41 -9.59
C ALA A 43 1.37 -5.40 -10.60
N HIS A 44 1.66 -4.23 -11.19
CA HIS A 44 2.76 -4.06 -12.15
C HIS A 44 4.13 -4.27 -11.49
N GLU A 45 4.30 -3.83 -10.25
CA GLU A 45 5.53 -4.09 -9.48
C GLU A 45 5.73 -5.58 -9.21
N VAL A 46 4.66 -6.28 -8.80
CA VAL A 46 4.69 -7.74 -8.60
C VAL A 46 5.05 -8.42 -9.92
N TYR A 47 4.44 -8.03 -11.04
CA TYR A 47 4.69 -8.61 -12.35
C TYR A 47 6.18 -8.56 -12.73
N LEU A 48 6.81 -7.38 -12.61
CA LEU A 48 8.22 -7.21 -12.93
C LEU A 48 9.13 -7.99 -11.96
N ASP A 49 8.77 -8.06 -10.68
CA ASP A 49 9.51 -8.88 -9.71
C ASP A 49 9.47 -10.37 -10.08
N LYS A 50 8.29 -10.91 -10.40
CA LYS A 50 8.14 -12.33 -10.77
C LYS A 50 8.87 -12.69 -12.05
N ARG A 51 8.96 -11.77 -13.00
CA ARG A 51 9.77 -11.94 -14.23
C ARG A 51 11.28 -11.75 -14.02
N GLY A 52 11.69 -11.35 -12.82
CA GLY A 52 13.09 -11.08 -12.50
C GLY A 52 13.62 -9.79 -13.13
N GLU A 53 12.74 -8.91 -13.57
CA GLU A 53 13.07 -7.62 -14.20
C GLU A 53 13.36 -6.52 -13.16
N LEU A 54 13.13 -6.81 -11.88
CA LEU A 54 13.58 -5.99 -10.76
C LEU A 54 14.80 -6.61 -10.05
N PRO A 55 15.67 -5.79 -9.42
CA PRO A 55 16.73 -6.29 -8.55
C PRO A 55 16.17 -7.19 -7.45
N LEU A 56 16.90 -8.24 -7.05
CA LEU A 56 16.48 -9.12 -5.94
C LEU A 56 16.42 -8.37 -4.61
N ASP A 57 17.46 -7.57 -4.33
CA ASP A 57 17.54 -6.75 -3.12
C ASP A 57 17.20 -5.30 -3.44
N ARG A 58 15.91 -5.00 -3.42
CA ARG A 58 15.43 -3.63 -3.59
C ARG A 58 15.63 -2.85 -2.30
N PRO A 59 16.13 -1.61 -2.37
CA PRO A 59 16.06 -0.72 -1.22
C PRO A 59 14.58 -0.56 -0.85
N GLN A 60 14.21 -1.10 0.30
CA GLN A 60 12.87 -0.85 0.83
C GLN A 60 12.83 0.58 1.36
N ASN A 61 11.64 1.19 1.32
CA ASN A 61 11.39 2.38 2.11
C ASN A 61 11.87 2.10 3.56
N PRO A 62 12.71 2.95 4.17
CA PRO A 62 13.23 2.74 5.51
C PRO A 62 12.15 2.41 6.55
N GLU A 63 10.97 3.02 6.43
CA GLU A 63 9.83 2.74 7.32
C GLU A 63 9.28 1.32 7.14
N LEU A 64 9.23 0.82 5.90
CA LEU A 64 8.81 -0.55 5.60
C LEU A 64 9.85 -1.57 6.09
N ALA A 65 11.14 -1.24 5.96
CA ALA A 65 12.23 -2.09 6.47
C ALA A 65 12.17 -2.20 8.00
N GLU A 66 11.96 -1.08 8.69
CA GLU A 66 11.79 -1.06 10.15
C GLU A 66 10.55 -1.85 10.59
N ALA A 67 9.42 -1.68 9.89
CA ALA A 67 8.20 -2.43 10.18
C ALA A 67 8.38 -3.95 9.97
N ALA A 68 9.10 -4.36 8.92
CA ALA A 68 9.42 -5.77 8.66
C ALA A 68 10.33 -6.36 9.75
N PHE A 69 11.33 -5.61 10.19
CA PHE A 69 12.21 -6.00 11.30
C PHE A 69 11.42 -6.26 12.59
N TRP A 70 10.56 -5.31 13.00
CA TRP A 70 9.74 -5.47 14.20
C TRP A 70 8.68 -6.56 14.07
N GLY A 71 8.16 -6.78 12.86
CA GLY A 71 7.30 -7.92 12.55
C GLY A 71 7.98 -9.24 12.92
N LEU A 72 9.18 -9.47 12.38
CA LEU A 72 9.97 -10.68 12.65
C LEU A 72 10.38 -10.80 14.12
N ALA A 73 10.82 -9.70 14.74
CA ALA A 73 11.27 -9.70 16.13
C ALA A 73 10.12 -10.02 17.11
N HIS A 74 8.90 -9.54 16.83
CA HIS A 74 7.74 -9.78 17.70
C HIS A 74 7.06 -11.12 17.45
N GLU A 75 7.24 -11.73 16.28
CA GLU A 75 6.54 -12.95 15.89
C GLU A 75 6.65 -14.09 16.92
N PRO A 76 7.84 -14.45 17.48
CA PRO A 76 7.92 -15.48 18.53
C PRO A 76 7.16 -15.11 19.80
N THR A 77 7.18 -13.83 20.18
CA THR A 77 6.48 -13.34 21.37
C THR A 77 4.97 -13.39 21.18
N ILE A 78 4.47 -12.95 20.02
CA ILE A 78 3.05 -12.98 19.70
C ILE A 78 2.55 -14.43 19.62
N ALA A 79 3.32 -15.34 19.01
CA ALA A 79 2.98 -16.76 18.96
C ALA A 79 2.83 -17.37 20.36
N ARG A 80 3.77 -17.08 21.26
CA ARG A 80 3.69 -17.53 22.67
C ARG A 80 2.45 -16.98 23.38
N VAL A 81 2.21 -15.67 23.27
CA VAL A 81 1.06 -15.02 23.92
C VAL A 81 -0.27 -15.50 23.31
N PHE A 82 -0.31 -15.79 22.01
CA PHE A 82 -1.44 -16.46 21.38
C PHE A 82 -1.73 -17.79 22.05
N SER A 83 -0.74 -18.67 22.19
CA SER A 83 -0.93 -19.98 22.84
C SER A 83 -1.38 -19.86 24.29
N GLU A 84 -0.81 -18.93 25.05
CA GLU A 84 -1.21 -18.68 26.45
C GLU A 84 -2.67 -18.20 26.57
N ARG A 85 -3.15 -17.39 25.62
CA ARG A 85 -4.51 -16.83 25.65
C ARG A 85 -5.56 -17.74 25.06
N SER A 86 -5.23 -18.47 23.99
CA SER A 86 -6.17 -19.36 23.29
C SER A 86 -6.20 -20.76 23.87
N GLY A 87 -5.13 -21.17 24.57
CA GLY A 87 -4.92 -22.56 25.00
C GLY A 87 -4.43 -23.48 23.86
N LEU A 88 -4.18 -22.94 22.66
CA LEU A 88 -3.80 -23.73 21.49
C LEU A 88 -2.29 -23.75 21.29
N ALA A 89 -1.71 -24.94 21.21
CA ALA A 89 -0.29 -25.11 20.95
C ALA A 89 0.05 -24.72 19.49
N VAL A 90 1.23 -24.13 19.29
CA VAL A 90 1.70 -23.72 17.96
C VAL A 90 3.13 -24.17 17.70
N VAL A 91 3.45 -24.42 16.42
CA VAL A 91 4.79 -24.82 15.96
C VAL A 91 5.19 -24.06 14.70
N THR A 92 6.50 -23.98 14.47
CA THR A 92 7.06 -23.43 13.22
C THR A 92 6.85 -24.41 12.07
N GLY A 93 6.62 -23.87 10.88
CA GLY A 93 6.46 -24.65 9.66
C GLY A 93 7.76 -25.20 9.06
N PRO A 94 7.64 -26.02 8.02
CA PRO A 94 8.77 -26.55 7.25
C PRO A 94 9.35 -25.53 6.24
N GLY A 95 9.00 -24.25 6.36
CA GLY A 95 9.38 -23.18 5.43
C GLY A 95 8.26 -22.82 4.46
N MET A 96 8.64 -22.37 3.27
CA MET A 96 7.72 -21.98 2.22
C MET A 96 7.05 -23.20 1.60
N LEU A 97 5.74 -23.10 1.42
CA LEU A 97 4.91 -24.11 0.80
C LEU A 97 4.49 -23.71 -0.61
N ALA A 98 4.28 -24.70 -1.47
CA ALA A 98 3.63 -24.56 -2.77
C ALA A 98 2.46 -25.55 -2.89
N HIS A 99 1.35 -25.13 -3.50
CA HIS A 99 0.21 -26.00 -3.75
C HIS A 99 0.61 -27.22 -4.61
N VAL A 100 0.00 -28.39 -4.36
CA VAL A 100 0.34 -29.67 -5.02
C VAL A 100 0.16 -29.64 -6.55
N GLU A 101 -0.93 -29.05 -7.02
CA GLU A 101 -1.29 -29.00 -8.45
C GLU A 101 -0.89 -27.68 -9.11
N ARG A 102 -0.86 -26.59 -8.34
CA ARG A 102 -0.65 -25.22 -8.82
C ARG A 102 0.60 -24.66 -8.17
N ARG A 103 1.77 -25.13 -8.63
CA ARG A 103 3.08 -24.88 -7.98
C ARG A 103 3.46 -23.41 -7.84
N TRP A 104 2.85 -22.55 -8.65
CA TRP A 104 3.00 -21.10 -8.57
C TRP A 104 2.22 -20.47 -7.40
N MET A 105 1.33 -21.19 -6.73
CA MET A 105 0.65 -20.69 -5.53
C MET A 105 1.52 -20.96 -4.29
N LEU A 106 2.08 -19.91 -3.71
CA LEU A 106 3.04 -20.00 -2.60
C LEU A 106 2.43 -19.51 -1.28
N ALA A 107 2.80 -20.17 -0.18
CA ALA A 107 2.45 -19.76 1.17
C ALA A 107 3.67 -19.78 2.08
N ASN A 108 3.86 -18.70 2.85
CA ASN A 108 4.90 -18.61 3.87
C ASN A 108 4.20 -18.32 5.19
N VAL A 109 3.73 -19.40 5.83
CA VAL A 109 2.91 -19.35 7.05
C VAL A 109 3.80 -19.09 8.26
N ASP A 110 3.39 -18.19 9.14
CA ASP A 110 4.14 -17.90 10.38
C ASP A 110 4.15 -19.11 11.32
N ARG A 111 2.97 -19.63 11.70
CA ARG A 111 2.84 -20.77 12.62
C ARG A 111 1.72 -21.72 12.23
N TYR A 112 1.83 -22.96 12.68
CA TYR A 112 0.78 -23.98 12.60
C TYR A 112 0.21 -24.20 13.99
N VAL A 113 -1.11 -24.22 14.09
CA VAL A 113 -1.82 -24.58 15.31
C VAL A 113 -1.98 -26.08 15.35
N LEU A 114 -1.75 -26.67 16.51
CA LEU A 114 -1.89 -28.11 16.75
C LEU A 114 -3.27 -28.44 17.33
N ASP A 115 -3.82 -29.57 16.92
CA ASP A 115 -4.97 -30.20 17.60
C ASP A 115 -4.54 -30.97 18.88
N GLU A 116 -5.50 -31.65 19.49
CA GLU A 116 -5.30 -32.44 20.71
C GLU A 116 -4.31 -33.61 20.52
N ASP A 117 -4.16 -34.10 19.30
CA ASP A 117 -3.22 -35.18 18.91
C ASP A 117 -1.84 -34.64 18.48
N ALA A 118 -1.58 -33.35 18.76
CA ALA A 118 -0.38 -32.63 18.37
C ALA A 118 -0.11 -32.62 16.86
N GLN A 119 -1.16 -32.74 16.04
CA GLN A 119 -1.08 -32.63 14.59
C GLN A 119 -1.45 -31.21 14.12
N PRO A 120 -0.77 -30.67 13.09
CA PRO A 120 -1.16 -29.41 12.48
C PRO A 120 -2.61 -29.45 11.96
N SER A 121 -3.46 -28.57 12.47
CA SER A 121 -4.90 -28.54 12.19
C SER A 121 -5.38 -27.21 11.59
N SER A 122 -4.64 -26.12 11.84
CA SER A 122 -4.93 -24.80 11.28
C SER A 122 -3.67 -23.94 11.18
N LEU A 123 -3.83 -22.74 10.61
CA LEU A 123 -2.75 -21.75 10.51
C LEU A 123 -2.86 -20.71 11.62
N LEU A 124 -1.74 -20.06 11.92
CA LEU A 124 -1.68 -18.80 12.66
C LEU A 124 -0.86 -17.79 11.85
N GLU A 125 -1.52 -16.71 11.44
CA GLU A 125 -0.94 -15.53 10.80
C GLU A 125 -0.73 -14.44 11.85
N ILE A 126 0.45 -13.83 11.89
CA ILE A 126 0.86 -12.87 12.90
C ILE A 126 1.15 -11.52 12.26
N LYS A 127 0.48 -10.47 12.74
CA LYS A 127 0.68 -9.10 12.27
C LYS A 127 1.12 -8.17 13.39
N THR A 128 2.03 -7.27 13.08
CA THR A 128 2.29 -6.05 13.84
C THR A 128 1.68 -4.87 13.08
N ARG A 129 0.93 -4.01 13.77
CA ARG A 129 0.16 -2.92 13.14
C ARG A 129 0.13 -1.68 14.01
N SER A 130 -0.14 -0.55 13.38
CA SER A 130 -0.25 0.74 14.09
C SER A 130 -1.46 0.75 15.03
N ALA A 131 -1.35 1.47 16.15
CA ALA A 131 -2.47 1.71 17.06
C ALA A 131 -3.65 2.39 16.36
N TYR A 132 -3.40 3.16 15.30
CA TYR A 132 -4.45 3.85 14.53
C TYR A 132 -5.38 2.91 13.76
N GLN A 133 -5.03 1.63 13.62
CA GLN A 133 -5.86 0.64 12.96
C GLN A 133 -6.77 -0.12 13.93
N LEU A 134 -6.75 0.24 15.22
CA LEU A 134 -7.48 -0.47 16.25
C LEU A 134 -8.97 -0.62 15.94
N ASP A 135 -9.62 0.45 15.49
CA ASP A 135 -11.06 0.42 15.23
C ASP A 135 -11.40 -0.57 14.10
N ASP A 136 -10.59 -0.61 13.04
CA ASP A 136 -10.76 -1.58 11.94
C ASP A 136 -10.63 -3.03 12.46
N TRP A 137 -9.60 -3.29 13.27
CA TRP A 137 -9.35 -4.62 13.82
C TRP A 137 -10.40 -5.06 14.86
N LEU A 138 -11.08 -4.13 15.53
CA LEU A 138 -12.20 -4.47 16.41
C LEU A 138 -13.43 -4.97 15.63
N LEU A 139 -13.57 -4.58 14.36
CA LEU A 139 -14.63 -5.07 13.47
C LEU A 139 -14.30 -6.44 12.86
N GLY A 140 -13.03 -6.78 12.74
CA GLY A 140 -12.57 -8.04 12.17
C GLY A 140 -11.18 -7.92 11.56
N VAL A 141 -10.75 -8.94 10.82
CA VAL A 141 -9.48 -8.88 10.08
C VAL A 141 -9.65 -7.96 8.87
N PRO A 142 -8.84 -6.90 8.69
CA PRO A 142 -8.92 -6.03 7.51
C PRO A 142 -8.61 -6.80 6.20
N ASP A 143 -9.09 -6.28 5.07
CA ASP A 143 -9.07 -6.95 3.76
C ASP A 143 -7.70 -7.51 3.37
N GLY A 144 -6.63 -6.72 3.44
CA GLY A 144 -5.29 -7.17 3.03
C GLY A 144 -4.84 -8.45 3.78
N PRO A 145 -4.76 -8.42 5.13
CA PRO A 145 -4.50 -9.61 5.91
C PRO A 145 -5.52 -10.74 5.73
N ALA A 146 -6.81 -10.44 5.53
CA ALA A 146 -7.85 -11.44 5.31
C ALA A 146 -7.66 -12.18 3.97
N LEU A 147 -7.33 -11.46 2.89
CA LEU A 147 -7.02 -12.01 1.57
C LEU A 147 -5.76 -12.88 1.61
N GLN A 148 -4.71 -12.41 2.28
CA GLN A 148 -3.51 -13.22 2.51
C GLN A 148 -3.84 -14.51 3.26
N THR A 149 -4.70 -14.44 4.28
CA THR A 149 -5.12 -15.60 5.07
C THR A 149 -5.88 -16.60 4.21
N HIS A 150 -6.87 -16.16 3.42
CA HIS A 150 -7.61 -17.02 2.50
C HIS A 150 -6.71 -17.64 1.43
N TRP A 151 -5.70 -16.91 0.93
CA TRP A 151 -4.70 -17.45 0.02
C TRP A 151 -3.91 -18.59 0.66
N TYR A 152 -3.49 -18.46 1.91
CA TYR A 152 -2.80 -19.54 2.62
C TYR A 152 -3.71 -20.74 2.89
N LEU A 153 -4.99 -20.51 3.20
CA LEU A 153 -5.97 -21.59 3.27
C LEU A 153 -6.11 -22.29 1.92
N ALA A 154 -6.18 -21.55 0.81
CA ALA A 154 -6.21 -22.08 -0.55
C ALA A 154 -5.00 -22.97 -0.87
N VAL A 155 -3.80 -22.52 -0.53
CA VAL A 155 -2.55 -23.28 -0.75
C VAL A 155 -2.49 -24.54 0.11
N THR A 156 -2.80 -24.42 1.40
CA THR A 156 -2.55 -25.48 2.39
C THR A 156 -3.69 -26.50 2.48
N GLY A 157 -4.91 -26.11 2.14
CA GLY A 157 -6.12 -26.94 2.21
C GLY A 157 -6.76 -27.00 3.60
N TYR A 158 -6.25 -26.24 4.57
CA TYR A 158 -6.91 -26.11 5.87
C TYR A 158 -8.21 -25.31 5.76
N GLN A 159 -9.13 -25.59 6.68
CA GLN A 159 -10.48 -25.02 6.71
C GLN A 159 -10.57 -23.70 7.48
N HIS A 160 -9.55 -23.36 8.27
CA HIS A 160 -9.53 -22.09 9.00
C HIS A 160 -8.12 -21.69 9.40
N ALA A 161 -7.98 -20.42 9.79
CA ALA A 161 -6.77 -19.85 10.35
C ALA A 161 -7.11 -18.93 11.53
N HIS A 162 -6.13 -18.72 12.39
CA HIS A 162 -6.13 -17.66 13.38
C HIS A 162 -5.30 -16.50 12.85
N VAL A 163 -5.76 -15.27 13.07
CA VAL A 163 -5.00 -14.05 12.77
C VAL A 163 -4.80 -13.28 14.07
N ALA A 164 -3.55 -13.16 14.49
CA ALA A 164 -3.16 -12.46 15.71
C ALA A 164 -2.46 -11.15 15.37
N ALA A 165 -3.04 -10.02 15.77
CA ALA A 165 -2.51 -8.70 15.47
C ALA A 165 -2.12 -7.94 16.75
N LEU A 166 -0.84 -7.62 16.88
CA LEU A 166 -0.31 -6.74 17.93
C LEU A 166 -0.37 -5.29 17.46
N LEU A 167 -1.29 -4.52 18.02
CA LEU A 167 -1.52 -3.12 17.68
C LEU A 167 -0.80 -2.20 18.66
N GLY A 168 -0.05 -1.23 18.14
CA GLY A 168 0.67 -0.24 18.95
C GLY A 168 1.71 -0.84 19.91
N GLY A 169 2.11 -2.11 19.67
CA GLY A 169 3.10 -2.83 20.49
C GLY A 169 2.57 -3.41 21.81
N ASN A 170 1.31 -3.20 22.19
CA ASN A 170 0.81 -3.61 23.50
C ASN A 170 -0.62 -4.19 23.51
N ARG A 171 -1.36 -4.11 22.40
CA ARG A 171 -2.74 -4.62 22.33
C ARG A 171 -2.85 -5.74 21.31
N LEU A 172 -2.93 -6.98 21.80
CA LEU A 172 -3.12 -8.16 20.95
C LEU A 172 -4.61 -8.46 20.74
N LEU A 173 -5.04 -8.50 19.49
CA LEU A 173 -6.34 -9.01 19.05
C LEU A 173 -6.16 -10.33 18.30
N ILE A 174 -7.08 -11.27 18.50
CA ILE A 174 -7.05 -12.59 17.86
C ILE A 174 -8.41 -12.83 17.20
N HIS A 175 -8.38 -13.09 15.90
CA HIS A 175 -9.56 -13.43 15.12
C HIS A 175 -9.41 -14.84 14.55
N ARG A 176 -10.54 -15.50 14.32
CA ARG A 176 -10.62 -16.75 13.59
C ARG A 176 -11.24 -16.46 12.23
N VAL A 177 -10.57 -16.91 11.17
CA VAL A 177 -11.01 -16.76 9.78
C VAL A 177 -11.34 -18.14 9.26
N GLU A 178 -12.61 -18.37 8.95
CA GLU A 178 -13.08 -19.57 8.28
C GLU A 178 -12.79 -19.47 6.78
N ARG A 179 -12.46 -20.60 6.16
CA ARG A 179 -12.27 -20.68 4.72
C ARG A 179 -13.61 -20.44 4.01
N ASP A 180 -13.65 -19.40 3.20
CA ASP A 180 -14.73 -19.18 2.23
C ASP A 180 -14.31 -19.75 0.87
N GLU A 181 -14.96 -20.84 0.45
CA GLU A 181 -14.65 -21.51 -0.83
C GLU A 181 -14.95 -20.62 -2.04
N GLY A 182 -16.01 -19.81 -1.99
CA GLY A 182 -16.36 -18.92 -3.10
C GLY A 182 -15.34 -17.79 -3.26
N LEU A 183 -14.88 -17.23 -2.13
CA LEU A 183 -13.78 -16.26 -2.15
C LEU A 183 -12.47 -16.91 -2.62
N VAL A 184 -12.15 -18.12 -2.13
CA VAL A 184 -10.92 -18.83 -2.54
C VAL A 184 -10.92 -19.13 -4.04
N GLU A 185 -12.03 -19.62 -4.59
CA GLU A 185 -12.16 -19.88 -6.03
C GLU A 185 -11.90 -18.59 -6.82
N HIS A 186 -12.57 -17.49 -6.45
CA HIS A 186 -12.40 -16.21 -7.11
C HIS A 186 -10.97 -15.65 -7.02
N LEU A 187 -10.32 -15.82 -5.85
CA LEU A 187 -8.92 -15.41 -5.66
C LEU A 187 -7.97 -16.23 -6.52
N VAL A 188 -8.17 -17.55 -6.60
CA VAL A 188 -7.32 -18.43 -7.40
C VAL A 188 -7.45 -18.10 -8.88
N ASP A 189 -8.65 -17.78 -9.36
CA ASP A 189 -8.89 -17.41 -10.75
C ASP A 189 -8.22 -16.08 -11.10
N LEU A 190 -8.50 -15.01 -10.35
CA LEU A 190 -7.93 -13.67 -10.62
C LEU A 190 -6.41 -13.65 -10.54
N VAL A 191 -5.84 -14.28 -9.51
CA VAL A 191 -4.38 -14.35 -9.36
C VAL A 191 -3.78 -15.32 -10.40
N GLY A 192 -4.53 -16.34 -10.82
CA GLY A 192 -4.17 -17.25 -11.90
C GLY A 192 -4.06 -16.54 -13.25
N GLU A 193 -5.02 -15.68 -13.60
CA GLU A 193 -4.96 -14.84 -14.80
C GLU A 193 -3.75 -13.92 -14.78
N PHE A 194 -3.50 -13.26 -13.64
CA PHE A 194 -2.30 -12.45 -13.45
C PHE A 194 -1.02 -13.28 -13.65
N TRP A 195 -0.96 -14.48 -13.07
CA TRP A 195 0.20 -15.36 -13.20
C TRP A 195 0.41 -15.83 -14.65
N GLN A 196 -0.66 -16.12 -15.40
CA GLN A 196 -0.53 -16.39 -16.83
C GLN A 196 0.05 -15.19 -17.58
N GLY A 197 -0.39 -13.97 -17.25
CA GLY A 197 0.22 -12.74 -17.78
C GLY A 197 1.73 -12.67 -17.51
N VAL A 198 2.18 -13.03 -16.29
CA VAL A 198 3.61 -13.12 -15.95
C VAL A 198 4.35 -14.09 -16.89
N LEU A 199 3.80 -15.29 -17.09
CA LEU A 199 4.39 -16.32 -17.96
C LEU A 199 4.45 -15.88 -19.42
N ASP A 200 3.36 -15.29 -19.92
CA ASP A 200 3.21 -14.86 -21.32
C ASP A 200 3.96 -13.54 -21.62
N GLY A 201 4.38 -12.81 -20.60
CA GLY A 201 4.97 -11.49 -20.76
C GLY A 201 3.96 -10.39 -21.09
N THR A 202 2.72 -10.59 -20.64
CA THR A 202 1.64 -9.61 -20.73
C THR A 202 1.52 -8.88 -19.40
N PRO A 203 2.02 -7.63 -19.29
CA PRO A 203 1.95 -6.86 -18.05
C PRO A 203 0.50 -6.54 -17.68
N PRO A 204 0.17 -6.44 -16.38
CA PRO A 204 -1.11 -5.89 -15.95
C PRO A 204 -1.21 -4.41 -16.35
N PRO A 205 -2.44 -3.86 -16.48
CA PRO A 205 -2.62 -2.45 -16.75
C PRO A 205 -1.99 -1.58 -15.66
N VAL A 206 -1.41 -0.44 -16.07
CA VAL A 206 -0.91 0.58 -15.15
C VAL A 206 -2.09 1.18 -14.38
N ASP A 207 -2.07 1.07 -13.05
CA ASP A 207 -3.13 1.56 -12.19
C ASP A 207 -2.85 2.99 -11.65
N GLY A 208 -3.79 3.53 -10.88
CA GLY A 208 -3.68 4.84 -10.25
C GLY A 208 -3.04 4.82 -8.86
N SER A 209 -2.35 3.74 -8.47
CA SER A 209 -1.74 3.63 -7.13
C SER A 209 -0.46 4.48 -7.00
N GLU A 210 -0.19 4.99 -5.80
CA GLU A 210 1.06 5.70 -5.50
C GLU A 210 2.29 4.82 -5.74
N ALA A 211 2.18 3.51 -5.49
CA ALA A 211 3.22 2.53 -5.77
C ALA A 211 3.56 2.44 -7.27
N THR A 212 2.55 2.49 -8.14
CA THR A 212 2.77 2.56 -9.60
C THR A 212 3.44 3.86 -10.00
N GLU A 213 3.06 5.01 -9.43
CA GLU A 213 3.72 6.29 -9.71
C GLU A 213 5.21 6.27 -9.33
N GLU A 214 5.54 5.75 -8.14
CA GLU A 214 6.91 5.59 -7.66
C GLU A 214 7.71 4.61 -8.53
N LEU A 215 7.12 3.47 -8.88
CA LEU A 215 7.73 2.45 -9.74
C LEU A 215 8.10 3.02 -11.11
N LEU A 216 7.17 3.72 -11.78
CA LEU A 216 7.43 4.37 -13.06
C LEU A 216 8.53 5.43 -12.94
N GLY A 217 8.60 6.12 -11.80
CA GLY A 217 9.70 6.99 -11.41
C GLY A 217 11.07 6.29 -11.45
N HIS A 218 11.15 5.11 -10.85
CA HIS A 218 12.39 4.32 -10.78
C HIS A 218 12.78 3.65 -12.09
N LEU A 219 11.81 3.07 -12.83
CA LEU A 219 12.07 2.32 -14.05
C LEU A 219 12.60 3.20 -15.18
N TYR A 220 12.02 4.39 -15.36
CA TYR A 220 12.35 5.24 -16.51
C TYR A 220 13.27 6.38 -16.10
N LYS A 221 14.55 6.33 -16.47
CA LYS A 221 15.42 7.50 -16.40
C LYS A 221 15.19 8.39 -17.62
N VAL A 222 14.57 9.55 -17.41
CA VAL A 222 14.32 10.52 -18.49
C VAL A 222 15.66 11.02 -19.01
N LYS A 223 15.91 10.79 -20.30
CA LYS A 223 17.06 11.37 -21.01
C LYS A 223 16.65 12.76 -21.49
N ALA A 224 17.41 13.78 -21.11
CA ALA A 224 17.19 15.12 -21.62
C ALA A 224 17.18 15.10 -23.16
N ASP A 225 16.26 15.84 -23.76
CA ASP A 225 16.10 16.00 -25.21
C ASP A 225 15.74 14.73 -26.00
N ALA A 226 15.49 13.61 -25.32
CA ALA A 226 14.95 12.41 -25.97
C ALA A 226 13.48 12.62 -26.35
N VAL A 227 13.14 12.28 -27.59
CA VAL A 227 11.78 12.38 -28.13
C VAL A 227 11.28 10.98 -28.45
N THR A 228 10.09 10.65 -27.95
CA THR A 228 9.36 9.45 -28.32
C THR A 228 8.20 9.84 -29.22
N ILE A 229 8.11 9.22 -30.39
CA ILE A 229 6.94 9.30 -31.26
C ILE A 229 6.07 8.10 -30.91
N ALA A 230 4.96 8.36 -30.22
CA ALA A 230 3.99 7.33 -29.82
C ALA A 230 2.87 7.20 -30.86
N ASP A 231 2.25 6.02 -30.91
CA ASP A 231 1.05 5.82 -31.73
C ASP A 231 -0.09 6.71 -31.20
N PRO A 232 -0.77 7.50 -32.06
CA PRO A 232 -1.96 8.24 -31.66
C PRO A 232 -3.02 7.39 -30.95
N ALA A 233 -3.18 6.11 -31.30
CA ALA A 233 -4.13 5.20 -30.68
C ALA A 233 -3.83 4.96 -29.19
N ASP A 234 -2.55 5.00 -28.80
CA ASP A 234 -2.13 4.79 -27.41
C ASP A 234 -2.27 6.06 -26.55
N VAL A 235 -2.21 7.24 -27.17
CA VAL A 235 -2.09 8.52 -26.46
C VAL A 235 -3.36 9.37 -26.50
N LEU A 236 -4.02 9.48 -27.65
CA LEU A 236 -5.17 10.39 -27.81
C LEU A 236 -6.33 10.05 -26.86
N PRO A 237 -6.75 8.78 -26.68
CA PRO A 237 -7.82 8.44 -25.74
C PRO A 237 -7.46 8.82 -24.29
N LEU A 238 -6.19 8.67 -23.89
CA LEU A 238 -5.72 9.05 -22.56
C LEU A 238 -5.76 10.57 -22.35
N LEU A 239 -5.38 11.35 -23.37
CA LEU A 239 -5.43 12.82 -23.32
C LEU A 239 -6.87 13.34 -23.25
N GLU A 240 -7.79 12.78 -24.04
CA GLU A 240 -9.21 13.10 -23.99
C GLU A 240 -9.79 12.79 -22.61
N ARG A 241 -9.56 11.57 -22.11
CA ARG A 241 -10.02 11.15 -20.80
C ARG A 241 -9.49 12.05 -19.68
N ARG A 242 -8.22 12.43 -19.75
CA ARG A 242 -7.61 13.36 -18.78
C ARG A 242 -8.28 14.73 -18.81
N ARG A 243 -8.64 15.26 -19.98
CA ARG A 243 -9.34 16.55 -20.11
C ARG A 243 -10.73 16.48 -19.51
N GLU A 244 -11.49 15.41 -19.79
CA GLU A 244 -12.80 15.18 -19.18
C GLU A 244 -12.73 15.16 -17.65
N LEU A 245 -11.77 14.40 -17.10
CA LEU A 245 -11.58 14.27 -15.66
C LEU A 245 -11.17 15.60 -15.03
N LYS A 246 -10.26 16.36 -15.66
CA LYS A 246 -9.88 17.70 -15.18
C LYS A 246 -11.05 18.69 -15.22
N ALA A 247 -11.90 18.62 -16.25
CA ALA A 247 -13.10 19.44 -16.32
C ALA A 247 -14.12 19.05 -15.24
N ARG A 248 -14.27 17.75 -14.96
CA ARG A 248 -15.13 17.26 -13.87
C ARG A 248 -14.62 17.68 -12.51
N GLU A 249 -13.32 17.52 -12.24
CA GLU A 249 -12.66 17.96 -11.00
C GLU A 249 -12.90 19.45 -10.75
N ALA A 250 -12.72 20.29 -11.77
CA ALA A 250 -12.98 21.73 -11.66
C ALA A 250 -14.45 22.04 -11.33
N ARG A 251 -15.40 21.34 -11.96
CA ARG A 251 -16.84 21.49 -11.67
C ARG A 251 -17.19 21.05 -10.25
N THR A 252 -16.75 19.86 -9.84
CA THR A 252 -16.99 19.33 -8.49
C THR A 252 -16.36 20.23 -7.43
N ALA A 253 -15.15 20.75 -7.66
CA ALA A 253 -14.52 21.70 -6.75
C ALA A 253 -15.28 23.02 -6.63
N ASP A 254 -15.89 23.51 -7.71
CA ASP A 254 -16.74 24.70 -7.68
C ASP A 254 -18.06 24.45 -6.93
N GLU A 255 -18.69 23.31 -7.16
CA GLU A 255 -19.91 22.90 -6.45
C GLU A 255 -19.68 22.74 -4.95
N LEU A 256 -18.59 22.05 -4.55
CA LEU A 256 -18.21 21.91 -3.14
C LEU A 256 -18.00 23.29 -2.52
N ARG A 257 -17.29 24.20 -3.19
CA ARG A 257 -17.08 25.58 -2.71
C ARG A 257 -18.41 26.32 -2.50
N LYS A 258 -19.39 26.13 -3.38
CA LYS A 258 -20.74 26.71 -3.23
C LYS A 258 -21.45 26.15 -2.01
N VAL A 259 -21.37 24.84 -1.77
CA VAL A 259 -21.94 24.18 -0.58
C VAL A 259 -21.26 24.68 0.69
N ASP A 260 -19.93 24.72 0.74
CA ASP A 260 -19.16 25.21 1.88
C ASP A 260 -19.52 26.66 2.21
N ASN A 261 -19.69 27.51 1.19
CA ASN A 261 -20.11 28.89 1.40
C ASN A 261 -21.54 29.01 1.93
N ARG A 262 -22.45 28.11 1.54
CA ARG A 262 -23.80 28.04 2.14
C ARG A 262 -23.74 27.59 3.59
N LEU A 263 -22.88 26.63 3.94
CA LEU A 263 -22.67 26.23 5.34
C LEU A 263 -22.13 27.38 6.19
N LYS A 264 -21.14 28.12 5.68
CA LYS A 264 -20.64 29.34 6.35
C LYS A 264 -21.74 30.39 6.53
N ALA A 265 -22.60 30.58 5.53
CA ALA A 265 -23.75 31.49 5.64
C ALA A 265 -24.76 31.05 6.71
N VAL A 266 -24.99 29.74 6.87
CA VAL A 266 -25.83 29.19 7.95
C VAL A 266 -25.18 29.40 9.33
N ALA A 267 -23.85 29.27 9.42
CA ALA A 267 -23.13 29.55 10.67
C ALA A 267 -23.25 31.02 11.10
N GLY A 268 -23.21 31.95 10.15
CA GLY A 268 -23.31 33.38 10.44
C GLY A 268 -22.19 33.82 11.39
N GLU A 269 -22.55 34.35 12.56
CA GLU A 269 -21.60 34.76 13.60
C GLU A 269 -21.21 33.63 14.56
N ALA A 270 -21.88 32.48 14.48
CA ALA A 270 -21.64 31.35 15.36
C ALA A 270 -20.45 30.49 14.88
N GLU A 271 -19.57 30.16 15.82
CA GLU A 271 -18.43 29.26 15.57
C GLU A 271 -18.81 27.77 15.51
N VAL A 272 -19.96 27.40 16.07
CA VAL A 272 -20.41 26.00 16.19
C VAL A 272 -21.87 25.91 15.76
N VAL A 273 -22.16 25.05 14.79
CA VAL A 273 -23.52 24.76 14.33
C VAL A 273 -23.91 23.36 14.77
N LYS A 274 -25.07 23.25 15.41
CA LYS A 274 -25.63 21.98 15.92
C LYS A 274 -26.91 21.60 15.18
N THR A 275 -27.13 20.31 14.97
CA THR A 275 -28.38 19.75 14.45
C THR A 275 -28.76 18.53 15.28
N GLN A 276 -30.03 18.40 15.67
CA GLN A 276 -30.51 17.25 16.48
C GLN A 276 -29.70 17.04 17.78
N GLY A 277 -29.24 18.12 18.40
CA GLY A 277 -28.46 18.08 19.65
C GLY A 277 -26.96 17.79 19.48
N ALA A 278 -26.50 17.32 18.31
CA ALA A 278 -25.09 17.06 18.01
C ALA A 278 -24.45 18.21 17.23
N VAL A 279 -23.11 18.34 17.31
CA VAL A 279 -22.35 19.28 16.47
C VAL A 279 -22.38 18.78 15.02
N ALA A 280 -22.90 19.60 14.12
CA ALA A 280 -22.92 19.30 12.69
C ALA A 280 -21.63 19.74 12.00
N PHE A 281 -21.18 20.97 12.28
CA PHE A 281 -19.90 21.51 11.81
C PHE A 281 -19.45 22.72 12.63
N THR A 282 -18.19 23.12 12.46
CA THR A 282 -17.61 24.30 13.13
C THR A 282 -16.93 25.22 12.12
N TRP A 283 -17.03 26.53 12.34
CA TRP A 283 -16.31 27.55 11.57
C TRP A 283 -15.58 28.50 12.54
N LYS A 284 -14.44 28.02 13.06
CA LYS A 284 -13.64 28.67 14.10
C LYS A 284 -12.41 29.36 13.52
N GLN A 285 -11.89 30.35 14.22
CA GLN A 285 -10.57 30.93 13.93
C GLN A 285 -9.42 30.15 14.58
N ASN A 286 -9.35 28.84 14.33
CA ASN A 286 -8.30 27.95 14.85
C ASN A 286 -7.33 27.41 13.77
N GLY A 287 -7.37 28.01 12.57
CA GLY A 287 -6.45 27.67 11.48
C GLY A 287 -5.04 28.26 11.68
N PRO A 288 -4.09 27.90 10.80
CA PRO A 288 -2.76 28.48 10.82
C PRO A 288 -2.79 30.01 10.75
N LEU A 289 -1.92 30.67 11.53
CA LEU A 289 -1.79 32.12 11.47
C LEU A 289 -1.44 32.55 10.04
N SER A 290 -2.26 33.43 9.46
CA SER A 290 -1.90 34.07 8.19
C SER A 290 -0.77 35.06 8.44
N THR A 291 0.47 34.59 8.31
CA THR A 291 1.69 35.39 8.51
C THR A 291 1.68 36.64 7.63
N LYS A 292 1.23 36.52 6.37
CA LYS A 292 1.07 37.66 5.46
C LYS A 292 0.07 38.71 5.97
N ARG A 293 -1.12 38.29 6.40
CA ARG A 293 -2.15 39.21 6.92
C ARG A 293 -1.68 39.86 8.23
N PHE A 294 -1.07 39.06 9.11
CA PHE A 294 -0.54 39.52 10.38
C PHE A 294 0.59 40.54 10.18
N ALA A 295 1.57 40.25 9.31
CA ALA A 295 2.67 41.17 9.02
C ALA A 295 2.20 42.47 8.35
N ALA A 296 1.15 42.42 7.53
CA ALA A 296 0.55 43.62 6.95
C ALA A 296 -0.18 44.48 7.99
N ALA A 297 -0.85 43.85 8.98
CA ALA A 297 -1.60 44.56 10.02
C ALA A 297 -0.72 45.04 11.19
N HIS A 298 0.35 44.30 11.51
CA HIS A 298 1.26 44.56 12.62
C HIS A 298 2.72 44.38 12.17
N PRO A 299 3.28 45.32 11.38
CA PRO A 299 4.63 45.19 10.82
C PRO A 299 5.71 45.09 11.89
N ASP A 300 5.65 45.95 12.91
CA ASP A 300 6.65 45.99 13.98
C ASP A 300 6.65 44.70 14.81
N LEU A 301 5.45 44.18 15.10
CA LEU A 301 5.30 42.93 15.85
C LEU A 301 5.73 41.74 15.00
N ALA A 302 5.46 41.72 13.70
CA ALA A 302 5.96 40.66 12.83
C ALA A 302 7.50 40.66 12.79
N GLN A 303 8.14 41.83 12.69
CA GLN A 303 9.59 41.94 12.63
C GLN A 303 10.27 41.40 13.91
N GLN A 304 9.68 41.62 15.08
CA GLN A 304 10.19 41.11 16.36
C GLN A 304 10.23 39.57 16.44
N TYR A 305 9.36 38.89 15.69
CA TYR A 305 9.23 37.43 15.72
C TYR A 305 9.75 36.75 14.44
N MET A 306 10.43 37.50 13.56
CA MET A 306 11.14 36.94 12.41
C MET A 306 12.55 36.49 12.82
N HIS A 307 12.95 35.30 12.39
CA HIS A 307 14.32 34.80 12.50
C HIS A 307 14.85 34.40 11.12
N ARG A 308 16.18 34.36 10.97
CA ARG A 308 16.82 33.90 9.74
C ARG A 308 16.90 32.38 9.73
N VAL A 309 16.66 31.81 8.56
CA VAL A 309 16.84 30.38 8.27
C VAL A 309 17.82 30.24 7.11
N ASP A 310 18.74 29.28 7.22
CA ASP A 310 19.60 28.91 6.11
C ASP A 310 18.77 28.21 5.04
N ALA A 311 18.85 28.70 3.81
CA ALA A 311 18.10 28.18 2.68
C ALA A 311 19.02 27.99 1.48
N LEU A 312 18.76 26.93 0.70
CA LEU A 312 19.46 26.67 -0.54
C LEU A 312 19.12 27.77 -1.58
N ASP A 313 20.13 28.44 -2.10
CA ASP A 313 19.95 29.40 -3.21
C ASP A 313 19.74 28.65 -4.53
N THR A 314 18.52 28.19 -4.76
CA THR A 314 18.15 27.41 -5.94
C THR A 314 18.33 28.19 -7.25
N LYS A 315 18.24 29.52 -7.21
CA LYS A 315 18.43 30.37 -8.40
C LYS A 315 19.89 30.39 -8.80
N ARG A 316 20.77 30.58 -7.83
CA ARG A 316 22.21 30.52 -8.05
C ARG A 316 22.66 29.12 -8.45
N LEU A 317 22.14 28.07 -7.81
CA LEU A 317 22.40 26.68 -8.21
C LEU A 317 21.98 26.41 -9.65
N ALA A 318 20.80 26.88 -10.08
CA ALA A 318 20.36 26.72 -11.46
C ALA A 318 21.22 27.48 -12.48
N ALA A 319 21.82 28.60 -12.09
CA ALA A 319 22.68 29.42 -12.95
C ALA A 319 24.13 28.89 -13.02
N GLU A 320 24.70 28.47 -11.89
CA GLU A 320 26.10 28.05 -11.77
C GLU A 320 26.30 26.54 -12.01
N HIS A 321 25.30 25.71 -11.66
CA HIS A 321 25.34 24.25 -11.80
C HIS A 321 24.06 23.71 -12.46
N PRO A 322 23.79 24.06 -13.73
CA PRO A 322 22.54 23.73 -14.42
C PRO A 322 22.29 22.23 -14.57
N ASP A 323 23.34 21.42 -14.71
CA ASP A 323 23.23 19.97 -14.85
C ASP A 323 22.82 19.31 -13.55
N GLU A 324 23.45 19.69 -12.42
CA GLU A 324 23.06 19.23 -11.08
C GLU A 324 21.64 19.67 -10.73
N TYR A 325 21.32 20.94 -11.00
CA TYR A 325 19.96 21.44 -10.79
C TYR A 325 18.93 20.66 -11.62
N ARG A 326 19.25 20.30 -12.87
CA ARG A 326 18.38 19.51 -13.74
C ARG A 326 18.26 18.06 -13.26
N ALA A 327 19.35 17.45 -12.82
CA ALA A 327 19.39 16.07 -12.31
C ALA A 327 18.53 15.88 -11.06
N HIS A 328 18.43 16.90 -10.21
CA HIS A 328 17.66 16.87 -8.96
C HIS A 328 16.26 17.50 -9.06
N ARG A 329 15.81 17.85 -10.27
CA ARG A 329 14.48 18.44 -10.48
C ARG A 329 13.40 17.35 -10.51
N ALA A 330 12.32 17.55 -9.74
CA ALA A 330 11.17 16.66 -9.77
C ALA A 330 10.54 16.55 -11.16
N ARG A 331 10.07 15.36 -11.51
CA ARG A 331 9.34 15.11 -12.75
C ARG A 331 7.93 15.67 -12.65
N ARG A 332 7.40 16.18 -13.76
CA ARG A 332 6.03 16.68 -13.83
C ARG A 332 5.40 16.31 -15.16
N LEU A 333 4.26 15.62 -15.11
CA LEU A 333 3.42 15.41 -16.29
C LEU A 333 2.76 16.74 -16.69
N VAL A 334 3.23 17.33 -17.79
CA VAL A 334 2.67 18.54 -18.38
C VAL A 334 2.04 18.18 -19.72
N VAL A 335 0.72 18.31 -19.79
CA VAL A 335 -0.01 18.22 -21.06
C VAL A 335 -0.19 19.66 -21.57
N PRO A 336 0.35 20.00 -22.74
CA PRO A 336 0.13 21.31 -23.35
C PRO A 336 -1.36 21.60 -23.49
N LYS A 337 -1.75 22.88 -23.36
CA LYS A 337 -3.06 23.29 -23.86
C LYS A 337 -3.04 23.10 -25.37
N GLU A 338 -4.12 22.59 -25.93
CA GLU A 338 -4.28 22.56 -27.39
C GLU A 338 -3.97 23.95 -27.94
N PRO A 339 -3.17 24.06 -29.02
CA PRO A 339 -3.09 25.32 -29.73
C PRO A 339 -4.52 25.71 -30.10
N ALA A 340 -4.90 26.96 -29.83
CA ALA A 340 -6.14 27.49 -30.36
C ALA A 340 -6.13 27.21 -31.86
N ALA A 341 -7.16 26.52 -32.36
CA ALA A 341 -7.30 26.28 -33.80
C ALA A 341 -7.16 27.63 -34.51
N ALA A 342 -6.12 27.74 -35.33
CA ALA A 342 -5.80 28.94 -36.10
C ALA A 342 -6.78 29.12 -37.25
#